data_AF-A0A6S6YK12-F1
#
_entry.id   AF-A0A6S6YK12-F1
#
_cell.length_a   1.000
_cell.length_b   1.000
_cell.length_c   1.000
_cell.angle_alpha   90.00
_cell.angle_beta   90.00
_cell.angle_gamma   90.00
#
_symmetry.space_group_name_H-M   'P 1'
#
loop_
_entity.id
_entity.type
_entity.pdbx_description
1 polymer ?
#
loop_
_entity_poly.entity_id
_entity_poly.type
_entity_poly.pdbx_seq_one_letter_code
_entity_poly.pdbx_strand_id
1 'polypeptide(L)'
;MFRFIGFDQEKPTEQFTNVAQDIWDDHPQLEEIGIPKAVITRMMFALGRESFGANSLQVAASLKALGDHVAAQAGHVVRNAHNKALAEDFLGGARKKVLETFVWDLTDVPQPGVILPDCGVIAITSTGEPLPLMLADPDKLVGVVAPISSRRLLLGRTHSENPFDMEAINRQLAACSDEFFIAASDAREFVALLDLISRRSRVVIDEALVDAFKDYEPAPSREASELQPPKEVSSIQTKQENFGGFGYQITFSGCGDEESIQPVSTKVQYLVSTLSSLIPLSRLDGITFAADYPAALMELDRGIPGIRPPTTVPPSEGVGIAQAPLVMRGGIVKARVIAQASVGLGLVSQDAEQITSAVYTLAHQLALVAMVHYTDSALPGTLLQPVTGALNQLLYGAVSAAPDSYFAGRFSAPYAPDYTTQIYRELVLEAHRRLQEAIPSQRLAYRFHGDMGRLLEAILPLVRSFLHHAATMAGHCAGLDPPLAVAGTEWAQELERGGLGAWLVTFQNDLEKFAGRVGEWQSFNEFYDFTKHAERILWQFQIIPWEKENGEVYVTIPLAVDAHALQLIEATTAKDAKPQSDLPD
;
A
#
# COMPACT_ATOMS: atom_id res chain seq x y z
N MET A 1 -20.51 -20.82 23.42
CA MET A 1 -20.87 -20.50 22.02
C MET A 1 -19.65 -20.03 21.22
N PHE A 2 -18.90 -19.01 21.66
CA PHE A 2 -17.75 -18.48 20.89
C PHE A 2 -16.59 -19.47 20.60
N ARG A 3 -16.14 -20.26 21.59
CA ARG A 3 -15.18 -21.37 21.37
C ARG A 3 -15.75 -22.49 20.47
N PHE A 4 -17.07 -22.60 20.39
CA PHE A 4 -17.75 -23.60 19.57
C PHE A 4 -17.90 -23.13 18.11
N ILE A 5 -17.79 -21.82 17.86
CA ILE A 5 -17.77 -21.23 16.51
C ILE A 5 -16.31 -21.07 16.02
N GLY A 6 -15.32 -21.14 16.93
CA GLY A 6 -13.90 -21.21 16.58
C GLY A 6 -13.20 -19.86 16.43
N PHE A 7 -13.70 -18.78 17.04
CA PHE A 7 -13.03 -17.48 17.02
C PHE A 7 -11.71 -17.44 17.83
N ASP A 8 -11.46 -18.45 18.66
CA ASP A 8 -10.16 -18.69 19.30
C ASP A 8 -9.11 -19.27 18.34
N GLN A 9 -9.55 -19.77 17.18
CA GLN A 9 -8.70 -20.35 16.13
C GLN A 9 -8.16 -19.27 15.17
N GLU A 10 -7.08 -19.60 14.47
CA GLU A 10 -6.45 -18.68 13.50
C GLU A 10 -7.22 -18.56 12.20
N LYS A 11 -7.99 -19.59 11.84
CA LYS A 11 -8.72 -19.71 10.57
C LYS A 11 -10.20 -20.03 10.82
N PRO A 12 -11.11 -19.62 9.92
CA PRO A 12 -12.52 -19.98 10.01
C PRO A 12 -12.70 -21.49 10.15
N THR A 13 -13.51 -21.91 11.12
CA THR A 13 -13.92 -23.30 11.25
C THR A 13 -15.11 -23.60 10.34
N GLU A 14 -15.38 -24.88 10.08
CA GLU A 14 -16.58 -25.32 9.36
C GLU A 14 -17.87 -24.78 10.02
N GLN A 15 -17.90 -24.73 11.35
CA GLN A 15 -19.03 -24.19 12.11
C GLN A 15 -19.24 -22.70 11.84
N PHE A 16 -18.16 -21.92 11.79
CA PHE A 16 -18.25 -20.51 11.41
C PHE A 16 -18.66 -20.35 9.95
N THR A 17 -18.12 -21.16 9.04
CA THR A 17 -18.48 -21.11 7.62
C THR A 17 -19.97 -21.36 7.41
N ASN A 18 -20.58 -22.28 8.17
CA ASN A 18 -22.03 -22.51 8.13
C ASN A 18 -22.82 -21.28 8.61
N VAL A 19 -22.40 -20.62 9.70
CA VAL A 19 -23.03 -19.38 10.17
C VAL A 19 -22.90 -18.25 9.13
N ALA A 20 -21.73 -18.14 8.50
CA ALA A 20 -21.50 -17.16 7.44
C ALA A 20 -22.35 -17.45 6.19
N GLN A 21 -22.61 -18.73 5.90
CA GLN A 21 -23.49 -19.17 4.84
C GLN A 21 -24.94 -18.76 5.12
N ASP A 22 -25.44 -18.99 6.33
CA ASP A 22 -26.80 -18.58 6.72
C ASP A 22 -27.00 -17.06 6.58
N ILE A 23 -26.02 -16.25 7.01
CA ILE A 23 -26.05 -14.78 6.84
C ILE A 23 -26.07 -14.40 5.36
N TRP A 24 -25.34 -15.12 4.51
CA TRP A 24 -25.34 -14.87 3.07
C TRP A 24 -26.73 -15.11 2.47
N ASP A 25 -27.36 -16.22 2.85
CA ASP A 25 -28.66 -16.62 2.33
C ASP A 25 -29.79 -15.67 2.78
N ASP A 26 -29.66 -15.10 3.97
CA ASP A 26 -30.58 -14.07 4.51
C ASP A 26 -30.39 -12.69 3.85
N HIS A 27 -29.24 -12.44 3.20
CA HIS A 27 -28.88 -11.14 2.64
C HIS A 27 -28.37 -11.24 1.17
N PRO A 28 -29.24 -11.61 0.20
CA PRO A 28 -28.84 -11.79 -1.20
C PRO A 28 -28.26 -10.54 -1.87
N GLN A 29 -28.53 -9.34 -1.32
CA GLN A 29 -27.95 -8.08 -1.77
C GLN A 29 -26.41 -8.03 -1.66
N LEU A 30 -25.80 -8.91 -0.86
CA LEU A 30 -24.34 -9.03 -0.75
C LEU A 30 -23.68 -9.47 -2.07
N GLU A 31 -24.41 -10.19 -2.94
CA GLU A 31 -23.93 -10.57 -4.27
C GLU A 31 -23.76 -9.37 -5.20
N GLU A 32 -24.58 -8.32 -5.02
CA GLU A 32 -24.56 -7.12 -5.87
C GLU A 32 -23.34 -6.22 -5.61
N ILE A 33 -22.56 -6.49 -4.56
CA ILE A 33 -21.42 -5.68 -4.11
C ILE A 33 -20.16 -5.96 -4.93
N GLY A 34 -20.13 -7.08 -5.67
CA GLY A 34 -18.97 -7.48 -6.46
C GLY A 34 -17.75 -7.86 -5.62
N ILE A 35 -17.95 -8.20 -4.34
CA ILE A 35 -16.92 -8.77 -3.47
C ILE A 35 -17.20 -10.28 -3.34
N PRO A 36 -16.20 -11.15 -3.56
CA PRO A 36 -16.41 -12.59 -3.43
C PRO A 36 -16.85 -12.99 -2.03
N LYS A 37 -17.76 -13.97 -1.97
CA LYS A 37 -18.26 -14.56 -0.71
C LYS A 37 -17.15 -14.94 0.26
N ALA A 38 -16.10 -15.59 -0.24
CA ALA A 38 -14.95 -15.99 0.58
C ALA A 38 -14.29 -14.80 1.30
N VAL A 39 -14.23 -13.63 0.66
CA VAL A 39 -13.66 -12.41 1.27
C VAL A 39 -14.57 -11.90 2.38
N ILE A 40 -15.87 -11.81 2.13
CA ILE A 40 -16.86 -11.38 3.13
C ILE A 40 -16.86 -12.33 4.33
N THR A 41 -16.77 -13.65 4.11
CA THR A 41 -16.61 -14.64 5.19
C THR A 41 -15.36 -14.37 6.02
N ARG A 42 -14.20 -14.08 5.40
CA ARG A 42 -12.97 -13.70 6.13
C ARG A 42 -13.14 -12.40 6.93
N MET A 43 -13.80 -11.39 6.37
CA MET A 43 -14.08 -10.12 7.05
C MET A 43 -14.95 -10.33 8.29
N MET A 44 -16.05 -11.10 8.15
CA MET A 44 -16.91 -11.46 9.28
C MET A 44 -16.13 -12.24 10.35
N PHE A 45 -15.25 -13.16 9.94
CA PHE A 45 -14.45 -13.92 10.89
C PHE A 45 -13.51 -13.03 11.68
N ALA A 46 -12.79 -12.12 11.00
CA ALA A 46 -11.88 -11.18 11.64
C ALA A 46 -12.60 -10.28 12.65
N LEU A 47 -13.73 -9.70 12.28
CA LEU A 47 -14.53 -8.85 13.18
C LEU A 47 -15.13 -9.64 14.35
N GLY A 48 -15.50 -10.90 14.12
CA GLY A 48 -15.91 -11.83 15.17
C GLY A 48 -14.78 -12.15 16.15
N ARG A 49 -13.55 -12.34 15.65
CA ARG A 49 -12.34 -12.52 16.48
C ARG A 49 -12.01 -11.26 17.29
N GLU A 50 -12.16 -10.08 16.72
CA GLU A 50 -11.96 -8.81 17.43
C GLU A 50 -12.97 -8.67 18.58
N SER A 51 -14.19 -9.14 18.38
CA SER A 51 -15.23 -9.13 19.40
C SER A 51 -15.16 -10.33 20.36
N PHE A 52 -14.12 -11.17 20.25
CA PHE A 52 -13.96 -12.38 21.07
C PHE A 52 -13.64 -12.00 22.52
N GLY A 53 -14.69 -12.05 23.36
CA GLY A 53 -14.67 -11.56 24.74
C GLY A 53 -15.87 -10.69 25.09
N ALA A 54 -16.58 -10.16 24.08
CA ALA A 54 -17.86 -9.48 24.23
C ALA A 54 -19.04 -10.48 24.35
N ASN A 55 -20.18 -10.04 24.88
CA ASN A 55 -21.38 -10.87 25.04
C ASN A 55 -21.89 -11.39 23.68
N SER A 56 -22.40 -12.63 23.61
CA SER A 56 -22.85 -13.31 22.36
C SER A 56 -23.91 -12.56 21.57
N LEU A 57 -24.77 -11.80 22.25
CA LEU A 57 -25.77 -10.94 21.63
C LEU A 57 -25.14 -9.75 20.89
N GLN A 58 -24.01 -9.24 21.38
CA GLN A 58 -23.32 -8.08 20.83
C GLN A 58 -22.56 -8.44 19.55
N VAL A 59 -21.99 -9.65 19.47
CA VAL A 59 -21.30 -10.12 18.25
C VAL A 59 -22.29 -10.44 17.14
N ALA A 60 -23.42 -11.09 17.45
CA ALA A 60 -24.48 -11.30 16.47
C ALA A 60 -25.07 -9.95 15.99
N ALA A 61 -25.24 -8.97 16.90
CA ALA A 61 -25.67 -7.63 16.53
C ALA A 61 -24.63 -6.88 15.68
N SER A 62 -23.34 -7.01 15.95
CA SER A 62 -22.27 -6.40 15.15
C SER A 62 -22.12 -7.05 13.77
N LEU A 63 -22.23 -8.38 13.68
CA LEU A 63 -22.22 -9.10 12.40
C LEU A 63 -23.46 -8.74 11.56
N LYS A 64 -24.62 -8.67 12.20
CA LYS A 64 -25.85 -8.22 11.56
C LYS A 64 -25.77 -6.74 11.16
N ALA A 65 -25.22 -5.87 11.99
CA ALA A 65 -25.03 -4.45 11.68
C ALA A 65 -24.02 -4.24 10.55
N LEU A 66 -22.98 -5.06 10.45
CA LEU A 66 -22.07 -5.07 9.30
C LEU A 66 -22.81 -5.53 8.04
N GLY A 67 -23.56 -6.64 8.09
CA GLY A 67 -24.39 -7.10 6.99
C GLY A 67 -25.40 -6.03 6.54
N ASP A 68 -26.08 -5.40 7.50
CA ASP A 68 -27.04 -4.31 7.28
C ASP A 68 -26.33 -3.05 6.71
N HIS A 69 -25.13 -2.71 7.16
CA HIS A 69 -24.35 -1.56 6.67
C HIS A 69 -23.82 -1.77 5.26
N VAL A 70 -23.26 -2.96 5.00
CA VAL A 70 -22.75 -3.39 3.70
C VAL A 70 -23.91 -3.51 2.69
N ALA A 71 -25.05 -4.07 3.09
CA ALA A 71 -26.27 -4.11 2.27
C ALA A 71 -26.89 -2.72 2.04
N ALA A 72 -26.90 -1.84 3.05
CA ALA A 72 -27.38 -0.46 2.91
C ALA A 72 -26.54 0.35 1.93
N GLN A 73 -25.22 0.14 1.89
CA GLN A 73 -24.34 0.76 0.89
C GLN A 73 -24.53 0.15 -0.51
N ALA A 74 -24.83 -1.15 -0.61
CA ALA A 74 -25.11 -1.83 -1.87
C ALA A 74 -26.40 -1.34 -2.55
N GLY A 75 -27.52 -1.38 -1.82
CA GLY A 75 -28.85 -1.12 -2.36
C GLY A 75 -29.12 0.35 -2.71
N HIS A 76 -28.51 1.29 -1.99
CA HIS A 76 -28.70 2.72 -2.25
C HIS A 76 -27.74 3.31 -3.28
N VAL A 77 -26.54 2.73 -3.49
CA VAL A 77 -25.51 3.38 -4.33
C VAL A 77 -25.47 2.83 -5.75
N VAL A 78 -25.60 1.52 -5.99
CA VAL A 78 -25.49 1.01 -7.37
C VAL A 78 -26.69 1.48 -8.19
N ARG A 79 -27.91 1.32 -7.67
CA ARG A 79 -29.13 1.70 -8.38
C ARG A 79 -29.33 3.22 -8.43
N ASN A 80 -29.09 3.95 -7.34
CA ASN A 80 -29.25 5.42 -7.39
C ASN A 80 -28.05 6.10 -8.02
N ALA A 81 -26.80 5.69 -7.86
CA ALA A 81 -25.70 6.32 -8.58
C ALA A 81 -25.77 6.03 -10.08
N HIS A 82 -26.22 4.86 -10.51
CA HIS A 82 -26.43 4.59 -11.95
C HIS A 82 -27.63 5.39 -12.50
N ASN A 83 -28.78 5.40 -11.82
CA ASN A 83 -29.94 6.18 -12.26
C ASN A 83 -29.76 7.69 -12.09
N LYS A 84 -28.96 8.13 -11.11
CA LYS A 84 -28.63 9.54 -10.85
C LYS A 84 -27.49 10.01 -11.75
N ALA A 85 -26.54 9.16 -12.13
CA ALA A 85 -25.58 9.46 -13.20
C ALA A 85 -26.26 9.52 -14.60
N LEU A 86 -27.39 8.83 -14.78
CA LEU A 86 -28.23 8.95 -15.97
C LEU A 86 -29.23 10.13 -15.90
N ALA A 87 -29.57 10.61 -14.70
CA ALA A 87 -30.56 11.68 -14.48
C ALA A 87 -29.95 13.06 -14.14
N GLU A 88 -28.74 13.10 -13.61
CA GLU A 88 -27.94 14.31 -13.44
C GLU A 88 -27.12 14.53 -14.70
N ASP A 89 -27.21 15.75 -15.19
CA ASP A 89 -26.64 16.23 -16.44
C ASP A 89 -25.11 16.22 -16.34
N PHE A 90 -24.48 15.05 -16.53
CA PHE A 90 -23.01 14.83 -16.57
C PHE A 90 -22.28 15.68 -17.63
N LEU A 91 -23.07 16.41 -18.43
CA LEU A 91 -22.66 17.24 -19.54
C LEU A 91 -22.75 18.73 -19.15
N GLY A 92 -22.49 19.14 -17.91
CA GLY A 92 -22.37 20.58 -17.57
C GLY A 92 -21.17 21.32 -18.20
N GLY A 93 -20.35 20.67 -19.03
CA GLY A 93 -19.07 21.20 -19.54
C GLY A 93 -19.11 21.79 -20.95
N ALA A 94 -18.00 22.44 -21.35
CA ALA A 94 -17.77 22.98 -22.71
C ALA A 94 -18.13 21.99 -23.83
N ARG A 95 -17.90 20.68 -23.61
CA ARG A 95 -18.22 19.61 -24.54
C ARG A 95 -19.72 19.46 -24.80
N LYS A 96 -20.61 19.67 -23.83
CA LYS A 96 -22.07 19.65 -24.06
C LYS A 96 -22.50 20.81 -24.93
N LYS A 97 -22.03 22.01 -24.62
CA LYS A 97 -22.34 23.22 -25.40
C LYS A 97 -21.95 23.04 -26.86
N VAL A 98 -20.81 22.39 -27.12
CA VAL A 98 -20.38 22.03 -28.47
C VAL A 98 -21.31 20.97 -29.09
N LEU A 99 -21.59 19.86 -28.39
CA LEU A 99 -22.44 18.78 -28.90
C LEU A 99 -23.91 19.20 -29.14
N GLU A 100 -24.42 20.19 -28.41
CA GLU A 100 -25.72 20.81 -28.64
C GLU A 100 -25.78 21.58 -29.97
N THR A 101 -24.63 22.02 -30.50
CA THR A 101 -24.58 22.63 -31.84
C THR A 101 -24.60 21.61 -32.98
N PHE A 102 -24.48 20.31 -32.67
CA PHE A 102 -24.37 19.28 -33.69
C PHE A 102 -25.75 18.90 -34.24
N VAL A 103 -25.80 18.58 -35.53
CA VAL A 103 -26.94 17.91 -36.16
C VAL A 103 -26.76 16.40 -35.97
N TRP A 104 -27.81 15.74 -35.48
CA TRP A 104 -27.79 14.33 -35.11
C TRP A 104 -28.64 13.47 -36.03
N ASP A 105 -28.04 12.41 -36.58
CA ASP A 105 -28.69 11.46 -37.47
C ASP A 105 -28.44 10.01 -37.02
N LEU A 106 -29.44 9.15 -37.26
CA LEU A 106 -29.30 7.70 -37.10
C LEU A 106 -28.99 7.07 -38.45
N THR A 107 -27.94 6.26 -38.50
CA THR A 107 -27.53 5.54 -39.71
C THR A 107 -27.56 4.03 -39.46
N ASP A 108 -28.28 3.30 -40.31
CA ASP A 108 -28.28 1.84 -40.29
C ASP A 108 -26.99 1.29 -40.90
N VAL A 109 -26.44 0.25 -40.27
CA VAL A 109 -25.20 -0.44 -40.70
C VAL A 109 -25.56 -1.83 -41.25
N PRO A 110 -25.07 -2.21 -42.45
CA PRO A 110 -25.28 -3.54 -43.00
C PRO A 110 -24.54 -4.61 -42.18
N GLN A 111 -24.84 -5.89 -42.45
CA GLN A 111 -24.11 -6.99 -41.82
C GLN A 111 -22.63 -6.99 -42.26
N PRO A 112 -21.67 -7.42 -41.39
CA PRO A 112 -21.86 -8.13 -40.11
C PRO A 112 -22.23 -7.22 -38.92
N GLY A 113 -22.25 -5.90 -39.12
CA GLY A 113 -22.65 -4.92 -38.12
C GLY A 113 -21.50 -4.00 -37.69
N VAL A 114 -21.73 -3.27 -36.60
CA VAL A 114 -20.76 -2.35 -36.01
C VAL A 114 -20.29 -2.88 -34.65
N ILE A 115 -19.00 -2.69 -34.34
CA ILE A 115 -18.43 -3.00 -33.04
C ILE A 115 -18.71 -1.87 -32.04
N LEU A 116 -18.78 -2.20 -30.75
CA LEU A 116 -18.84 -1.24 -29.66
C LEU A 116 -17.45 -1.14 -29.02
N PRO A 117 -16.73 -0.02 -29.16
CA PRO A 117 -15.45 0.16 -28.49
C PRO A 117 -15.64 0.31 -26.98
N ASP A 118 -14.64 -0.06 -26.19
CA ASP A 118 -14.62 0.13 -24.73
C ASP A 118 -14.68 1.60 -24.30
N CYS A 119 -14.22 2.53 -25.14
CA CYS A 119 -14.40 3.97 -24.93
C CYS A 119 -15.82 4.48 -25.25
N GLY A 120 -16.69 3.63 -25.79
CA GLY A 120 -18.10 3.87 -26.10
C GLY A 120 -18.35 4.80 -27.28
N VAL A 121 -17.72 5.98 -27.29
CA VAL A 121 -17.96 7.06 -28.27
C VAL A 121 -16.63 7.58 -28.80
N ILE A 122 -16.51 7.69 -30.13
CA ILE A 122 -15.35 8.29 -30.78
C ILE A 122 -15.74 9.61 -31.45
N ALA A 123 -14.78 10.52 -31.51
CA ALA A 123 -14.89 11.84 -32.09
C ALA A 123 -13.86 12.03 -33.20
N ILE A 124 -14.19 12.84 -34.20
CA ILE A 124 -13.25 13.38 -35.17
C ILE A 124 -13.07 14.86 -34.87
N THR A 125 -11.82 15.29 -34.82
CA THR A 125 -11.46 16.70 -34.67
C THR A 125 -11.12 17.32 -36.03
N SER A 126 -10.88 18.63 -36.09
CA SER A 126 -10.48 19.35 -37.31
C SER A 126 -9.21 18.82 -37.99
N THR A 127 -8.43 17.97 -37.32
CA THR A 127 -7.28 17.26 -37.91
C THR A 127 -7.67 16.04 -38.73
N GLY A 128 -8.93 15.59 -38.64
CA GLY A 128 -9.48 14.45 -39.38
C GLY A 128 -9.22 13.08 -38.73
N GLU A 129 -8.50 13.01 -37.62
CA GLU A 129 -8.21 11.74 -36.96
C GLU A 129 -9.27 11.37 -35.90
N PRO A 130 -9.77 10.11 -35.90
CA PRO A 130 -10.66 9.63 -34.85
C PRO A 130 -9.91 9.39 -33.52
N LEU A 131 -10.53 9.83 -32.44
CA LEU A 131 -10.06 9.72 -31.05
C LEU A 131 -11.23 9.33 -30.14
N PRO A 132 -11.00 8.71 -28.97
CA PRO A 132 -12.01 8.63 -27.92
C PRO A 132 -12.56 10.03 -27.59
N LEU A 133 -13.88 10.19 -27.51
CA LEU A 133 -14.52 11.51 -27.30
C LEU A 133 -13.99 12.22 -26.04
N MET A 134 -13.62 11.46 -25.01
CA MET A 134 -13.06 11.98 -23.77
C MET A 134 -11.69 12.65 -23.95
N LEU A 135 -10.89 12.16 -24.89
CA LEU A 135 -9.55 12.66 -25.21
C LEU A 135 -9.58 13.76 -26.30
N ALA A 136 -10.72 13.96 -26.95
CA ALA A 136 -10.85 14.97 -27.98
C ALA A 136 -11.04 16.37 -27.37
N ASP A 137 -10.28 17.33 -27.88
CA ASP A 137 -10.38 18.75 -27.58
C ASP A 137 -11.77 19.29 -28.02
N PRO A 138 -12.62 19.75 -27.08
CA PRO A 138 -13.98 20.21 -27.37
C PRO A 138 -14.05 21.28 -28.46
N ASP A 139 -13.08 22.20 -28.50
CA ASP A 139 -13.12 23.34 -29.43
C ASP A 139 -12.74 22.95 -30.87
N LYS A 140 -12.21 21.74 -31.05
CA LYS A 140 -11.80 21.20 -32.36
C LYS A 140 -12.73 20.11 -32.88
N LEU A 141 -13.82 19.79 -32.17
CA LEU A 141 -14.75 18.74 -32.58
C LEU A 141 -15.50 19.10 -33.86
N VAL A 142 -15.50 18.17 -34.83
CA VAL A 142 -16.27 18.30 -36.08
C VAL A 142 -17.27 17.16 -36.29
N GLY A 143 -17.06 16.01 -35.64
CA GLY A 143 -17.99 14.89 -35.70
C GLY A 143 -17.87 13.93 -34.52
N VAL A 144 -18.97 13.26 -34.19
CA VAL A 144 -19.05 12.21 -33.17
C VAL A 144 -19.83 11.02 -33.70
N VAL A 145 -19.38 9.81 -33.37
CA VAL A 145 -20.10 8.58 -33.68
C VAL A 145 -20.20 7.67 -32.45
N ALA A 146 -21.41 7.19 -32.19
CA ALA A 146 -21.72 6.28 -31.10
C ALA A 146 -22.49 5.06 -31.63
N PRO A 147 -21.95 3.83 -31.49
CA PRO A 147 -22.72 2.62 -31.73
C PRO A 147 -23.84 2.48 -30.69
N ILE A 148 -25.10 2.54 -31.13
CA ILE A 148 -26.27 2.36 -30.25
C ILE A 148 -26.77 0.91 -30.27
N SER A 149 -26.50 0.20 -31.37
CA SER A 149 -26.70 -1.24 -31.49
C SER A 149 -25.74 -1.80 -32.52
N SER A 150 -25.68 -3.13 -32.64
CA SER A 150 -24.90 -3.81 -33.68
C SER A 150 -25.27 -3.44 -35.12
N ARG A 151 -26.36 -2.71 -35.34
CA ARG A 151 -26.84 -2.29 -36.67
C ARG A 151 -27.14 -0.80 -36.78
N ARG A 152 -26.85 0.00 -35.75
CA ARG A 152 -27.16 1.45 -35.77
C ARG A 152 -26.06 2.26 -35.12
N LEU A 153 -25.70 3.33 -35.82
CA LEU A 153 -24.82 4.38 -35.36
C LEU A 153 -25.62 5.67 -35.18
N LEU A 154 -25.31 6.40 -34.12
CA LEU A 154 -25.67 7.79 -33.95
C LEU A 154 -24.51 8.65 -34.39
N LEU A 155 -24.76 9.57 -35.32
CA LEU A 155 -23.77 10.47 -35.89
C LEU A 155 -24.15 11.91 -35.53
N GLY A 156 -23.24 12.61 -34.88
CA GLY A 156 -23.34 14.05 -34.63
C GLY A 156 -22.33 14.79 -35.49
N ARG A 157 -22.72 15.91 -36.13
CA ARG A 157 -21.83 16.68 -37.03
C ARG A 157 -22.06 18.18 -36.92
N THR A 158 -21.00 18.98 -37.07
CA THR A 158 -21.09 20.45 -37.17
C THR A 158 -21.48 20.95 -38.56
N HIS A 159 -21.21 20.16 -39.61
CA HIS A 159 -21.47 20.49 -41.02
C HIS A 159 -22.26 19.38 -41.72
N SER A 160 -22.82 19.67 -42.91
CA SER A 160 -23.67 18.71 -43.66
C SER A 160 -22.91 17.53 -44.25
N GLU A 161 -21.58 17.62 -44.40
CA GLU A 161 -20.74 16.52 -44.89
C GLU A 161 -20.39 15.54 -43.77
N ASN A 162 -20.34 14.24 -44.08
CA ASN A 162 -19.99 13.20 -43.10
C ASN A 162 -18.48 13.16 -42.89
N PRO A 163 -17.96 13.46 -41.68
CA PRO A 163 -16.52 13.38 -41.41
C PRO A 163 -16.05 11.92 -41.25
N PHE A 164 -16.96 10.96 -41.08
CA PHE A 164 -16.63 9.55 -40.90
C PHE A 164 -16.60 8.79 -42.23
N ASP A 165 -15.52 8.04 -42.43
CA ASP A 165 -15.47 6.98 -43.44
C ASP A 165 -16.25 5.76 -42.93
N MET A 166 -17.47 5.59 -43.44
CA MET A 166 -18.38 4.52 -43.03
C MET A 166 -17.86 3.13 -43.44
N GLU A 167 -17.02 3.02 -44.47
CA GLU A 167 -16.41 1.74 -44.85
C GLU A 167 -15.28 1.35 -43.88
N ALA A 168 -14.65 2.34 -43.24
CA ALA A 168 -13.58 2.13 -42.26
C ALA A 168 -14.04 2.23 -40.80
N ILE A 169 -15.34 2.41 -40.53
CA ILE A 169 -15.84 2.77 -39.20
C ILE A 169 -15.44 1.77 -38.10
N ASN A 170 -15.49 0.47 -38.38
CA ASN A 170 -15.08 -0.56 -37.43
C ASN A 170 -13.55 -0.54 -37.17
N ARG A 171 -12.73 -0.18 -38.16
CA ARG A 171 -11.28 0.03 -37.95
C ARG A 171 -11.03 1.24 -37.06
N GLN A 172 -11.79 2.32 -37.24
CA GLN A 172 -11.67 3.53 -36.44
C GLN A 172 -12.08 3.28 -34.98
N LEU A 173 -13.20 2.59 -34.76
CA LEU A 173 -13.66 2.19 -33.43
C LEU A 173 -12.66 1.26 -32.74
N ALA A 174 -12.13 0.26 -33.44
CA ALA A 174 -11.14 -0.67 -32.90
C ALA A 174 -9.82 0.04 -32.56
N ALA A 175 -9.37 0.96 -33.42
CA ALA A 175 -8.14 1.72 -33.19
C ALA A 175 -8.22 2.66 -31.98
N CYS A 176 -9.44 3.11 -31.64
CA CYS A 176 -9.74 3.90 -30.45
C CYS A 176 -10.11 3.05 -29.23
N SER A 177 -10.13 1.72 -29.36
CA SER A 177 -10.34 0.81 -28.22
C SER A 177 -9.02 0.57 -27.51
N ASP A 178 -9.03 0.43 -26.18
CA ASP A 178 -7.79 0.30 -25.40
C ASP A 178 -7.48 -1.14 -24.98
N GLU A 179 -8.46 -1.86 -24.45
CA GLU A 179 -8.32 -3.26 -24.01
C GLU A 179 -9.16 -4.20 -24.87
N PHE A 180 -10.38 -3.81 -25.24
CA PHE A 180 -11.31 -4.67 -25.99
C PHE A 180 -12.35 -3.88 -26.77
N PHE A 181 -13.05 -4.56 -27.69
CA PHE A 181 -14.32 -4.10 -28.26
C PHE A 181 -15.33 -5.24 -28.26
N ILE A 182 -16.62 -4.92 -28.25
CA ILE A 182 -17.72 -5.89 -28.28
C ILE A 182 -18.28 -5.98 -29.70
N ALA A 183 -18.45 -7.19 -30.21
CA ALA A 183 -19.08 -7.45 -31.52
C ALA A 183 -20.28 -8.40 -31.35
N ALA A 184 -21.29 -8.26 -32.21
CA ALA A 184 -22.49 -9.11 -32.17
C ALA A 184 -22.30 -10.51 -32.79
N SER A 185 -21.14 -10.76 -33.40
CA SER A 185 -20.76 -12.06 -33.95
C SER A 185 -19.23 -12.20 -33.96
N ASP A 186 -18.76 -13.41 -34.17
CA ASP A 186 -17.35 -13.79 -34.35
C ASP A 186 -16.91 -13.70 -35.83
N ALA A 187 -17.56 -12.85 -36.62
CA ALA A 187 -17.23 -12.65 -38.03
C ALA A 187 -15.72 -12.38 -38.20
N ARG A 188 -15.09 -13.03 -39.19
CA ARG A 188 -13.64 -12.92 -39.45
C ARG A 188 -13.16 -11.48 -39.59
N GLU A 189 -14.03 -10.61 -40.10
CA GLU A 189 -13.79 -9.18 -40.26
C GLU A 189 -13.57 -8.46 -38.93
N PHE A 190 -14.25 -8.86 -37.84
CA PHE A 190 -14.04 -8.29 -36.51
C PHE A 190 -12.78 -8.84 -35.85
N VAL A 191 -12.51 -10.14 -36.00
CA VAL A 191 -11.28 -10.76 -35.47
C VAL A 191 -10.03 -10.09 -36.06
N ALA A 192 -10.07 -9.69 -37.33
CA ALA A 192 -8.98 -8.96 -37.98
C ALA A 192 -8.72 -7.54 -37.43
N LEU A 193 -9.61 -7.01 -36.58
CA LEU A 193 -9.47 -5.68 -35.97
C LEU A 193 -8.74 -5.69 -34.63
N LEU A 194 -8.51 -6.87 -34.04
CA LEU A 194 -7.85 -7.00 -32.73
C LEU A 194 -6.44 -6.37 -32.74
N ASP A 195 -5.73 -6.44 -33.86
CA ASP A 195 -4.38 -5.85 -34.03
C ASP A 195 -4.37 -4.30 -34.00
N LEU A 196 -5.54 -3.67 -34.00
CA LEU A 196 -5.70 -2.21 -33.95
C LEU A 196 -5.91 -1.66 -32.53
N ILE A 197 -6.25 -2.52 -31.57
CA ILE A 197 -6.46 -2.13 -30.16
C ILE A 197 -5.21 -1.46 -29.59
N SER A 198 -5.40 -0.42 -28.76
CA SER A 198 -4.37 0.37 -28.07
C SER A 198 -3.43 1.17 -28.98
N ARG A 199 -3.70 1.28 -30.29
CA ARG A 199 -2.84 2.04 -31.20
C ARG A 199 -3.00 3.55 -31.08
N ARG A 200 -4.19 4.08 -30.74
CA ARG A 200 -4.44 5.54 -30.71
C ARG A 200 -4.51 6.14 -29.30
N SER A 201 -4.93 5.38 -28.29
CA SER A 201 -4.90 5.81 -26.89
C SER A 201 -3.48 6.17 -26.45
N ARG A 202 -2.47 5.40 -26.89
CA ARG A 202 -1.05 5.60 -26.55
C ARG A 202 -0.42 6.84 -27.19
N VAL A 203 -0.71 7.14 -28.46
CA VAL A 203 -0.09 8.26 -29.19
C VAL A 203 -0.48 9.61 -28.58
N VAL A 204 -1.75 9.78 -28.17
CA VAL A 204 -2.21 11.03 -27.56
C VAL A 204 -1.72 11.19 -26.11
N ILE A 205 -1.55 10.09 -25.38
CA ILE A 205 -0.94 10.10 -24.04
C ILE A 205 0.55 10.42 -24.14
N ASP A 206 1.27 9.86 -25.11
CA ASP A 206 2.69 10.14 -25.34
C ASP A 206 2.93 11.59 -25.80
N GLU A 207 2.09 12.14 -26.70
CA GLU A 207 2.17 13.54 -27.12
C GLU A 207 1.82 14.52 -25.99
N ALA A 208 0.80 14.20 -25.17
CA ALA A 208 0.44 14.99 -24.00
C ALA A 208 1.50 14.93 -22.89
N LEU A 209 2.18 13.78 -22.72
CA LEU A 209 3.34 13.64 -21.84
C LEU A 209 4.50 14.51 -22.36
N VAL A 210 4.82 14.46 -23.66
CA VAL A 210 5.90 15.27 -24.26
C VAL A 210 5.65 16.77 -24.13
N ASP A 211 4.42 17.25 -24.34
CA ASP A 211 4.08 18.67 -24.15
C ASP A 211 4.03 19.06 -22.66
N ALA A 212 3.56 18.19 -21.76
CA ALA A 212 3.61 18.43 -20.31
C ALA A 212 5.05 18.45 -19.75
N PHE A 213 6.00 17.78 -20.42
CA PHE A 213 7.42 17.81 -20.06
C PHE A 213 8.20 18.98 -20.66
N LYS A 214 7.67 19.70 -21.67
CA LYS A 214 8.32 20.94 -22.17
C LYS A 214 8.26 22.07 -21.15
N ASP A 215 7.21 22.12 -20.34
CA ASP A 215 7.08 23.06 -19.23
C ASP A 215 7.90 22.63 -17.99
N TYR A 216 8.44 21.41 -18.02
CA TYR A 216 9.25 20.79 -16.98
C TYR A 216 10.67 20.44 -17.45
N GLU A 217 11.17 21.07 -18.52
CA GLU A 217 12.62 21.14 -18.72
C GLU A 217 13.18 22.02 -17.60
N PRO A 218 13.97 21.47 -16.66
CA PRO A 218 14.63 22.30 -15.67
C PRO A 218 15.51 23.28 -16.44
N ALA A 219 15.31 24.58 -16.21
CA ALA A 219 16.25 25.60 -16.61
C ALA A 219 17.65 25.07 -16.24
N PRO A 220 18.63 25.02 -17.17
CA PRO A 220 19.94 24.50 -16.87
C PRO A 220 20.46 25.27 -15.67
N SER A 221 20.57 24.59 -14.55
CA SER A 221 21.07 25.12 -13.30
C SER A 221 22.50 25.55 -13.55
N ARG A 222 22.67 26.84 -13.87
CA ARG A 222 23.92 27.56 -13.70
C ARG A 222 24.17 27.68 -12.21
N GLU A 223 24.67 26.60 -11.66
CA GLU A 223 25.80 26.50 -10.75
C GLU A 223 25.97 25.02 -10.40
N ALA A 224 26.23 24.21 -11.42
CA ALA A 224 27.19 23.13 -11.27
C ALA A 224 28.55 23.77 -10.95
N SER A 225 28.72 24.21 -9.70
CA SER A 225 30.06 24.23 -9.13
C SER A 225 30.54 22.78 -9.23
N GLU A 226 31.64 22.59 -9.94
CA GLU A 226 32.41 21.35 -10.00
C GLU A 226 32.78 20.93 -8.57
N LEU A 227 31.82 20.34 -7.85
CA LEU A 227 32.09 19.62 -6.63
C LEU A 227 32.76 18.34 -7.08
N GLN A 228 34.08 18.38 -6.97
CA GLN A 228 34.95 17.22 -6.89
C GLN A 228 34.24 16.11 -6.08
N PRO A 229 34.43 14.83 -6.45
CA PRO A 229 33.87 13.71 -5.69
C PRO A 229 34.14 13.93 -4.20
N PRO A 230 33.16 13.71 -3.30
CA PRO A 230 33.35 13.92 -1.88
C PRO A 230 34.64 13.24 -1.45
N LYS A 231 35.53 14.02 -0.83
CA LYS A 231 36.78 13.53 -0.23
C LYS A 231 36.47 12.25 0.54
N GLU A 232 37.32 11.22 0.37
CA GLU A 232 37.29 9.97 1.14
C GLU A 232 36.85 10.24 2.59
N VAL A 233 35.61 9.85 2.91
CA VAL A 233 35.14 9.88 4.29
C VAL A 233 36.01 8.86 5.01
N SER A 234 36.86 9.33 5.92
CA SER A 234 37.76 8.45 6.67
C SER A 234 36.93 7.42 7.44
N SER A 235 36.93 6.18 6.97
CA SER A 235 36.29 5.06 7.66
C SER A 235 37.31 4.39 8.57
N ILE A 236 37.03 4.31 9.87
CA ILE A 236 37.88 3.56 10.80
C ILE A 236 37.23 2.19 11.01
N GLN A 237 37.98 1.14 10.68
CA GLN A 237 37.58 -0.24 10.84
C GLN A 237 38.33 -0.86 12.01
N THR A 238 37.62 -1.39 13.00
CA THR A 238 38.27 -2.19 14.05
C THR A 238 38.65 -3.56 13.50
N LYS A 239 39.59 -4.23 14.17
CA LYS A 239 39.93 -5.64 13.86
C LYS A 239 38.67 -6.51 13.94
N GLN A 240 38.64 -7.57 13.15
CA GLN A 240 37.59 -8.58 13.21
C GLN A 240 37.61 -9.23 14.60
N GLU A 241 36.51 -9.12 15.32
CA GLU A 241 36.36 -9.65 16.67
C GLU A 241 35.78 -11.06 16.60
N ASN A 242 36.38 -12.02 17.30
CA ASN A 242 35.89 -13.40 17.40
C ASN A 242 35.43 -13.67 18.84
N PHE A 243 34.12 -13.81 19.04
CA PHE A 243 33.52 -14.09 20.36
C PHE A 243 32.59 -15.30 20.26
N GLY A 244 32.67 -16.23 21.22
CA GLY A 244 31.68 -17.30 21.38
C GLY A 244 31.43 -18.17 20.13
N GLY A 245 32.42 -18.31 19.24
CA GLY A 245 32.31 -19.11 18.02
C GLY A 245 31.81 -18.37 16.77
N PHE A 246 31.61 -17.04 16.81
CA PHE A 246 31.31 -16.23 15.63
C PHE A 246 32.14 -14.94 15.58
N GLY A 247 32.33 -14.41 14.38
CA GLY A 247 33.11 -13.20 14.16
C GLY A 247 32.30 -12.06 13.53
N TYR A 248 32.56 -10.82 13.97
CA TYR A 248 31.92 -9.60 13.45
C TYR A 248 32.89 -8.41 13.41
N GLN A 249 32.52 -7.37 12.67
CA GLN A 249 33.32 -6.14 12.53
C GLN A 249 32.58 -4.92 13.12
N ILE A 250 33.30 -3.97 13.70
CA ILE A 250 32.79 -2.65 14.03
C ILE A 250 33.41 -1.61 13.08
N THR A 251 32.58 -0.75 12.50
CA THR A 251 32.99 0.27 11.54
C THR A 251 32.44 1.63 11.94
N PHE A 252 33.27 2.66 11.83
CA PHE A 252 32.90 4.05 12.08
C PHE A 252 33.10 4.86 10.80
N SER A 253 32.05 5.51 10.30
CA SER A 253 32.09 6.34 9.10
C SER A 253 31.82 7.81 9.47
N GLY A 254 32.86 8.64 9.43
CA GLY A 254 32.76 10.07 9.74
C GLY A 254 32.49 10.39 11.23
N CYS A 255 32.79 9.47 12.15
CA CYS A 255 32.42 9.59 13.58
C CYS A 255 33.49 10.18 14.52
N GLY A 256 34.64 10.61 14.00
CA GLY A 256 35.77 11.13 14.79
C GLY A 256 37.07 10.34 14.57
N ASP A 257 38.06 10.63 15.41
CA ASP A 257 39.37 9.94 15.41
C ASP A 257 39.34 8.63 16.21
N GLU A 258 40.42 7.85 16.09
CA GLU A 258 40.55 6.52 16.71
C GLU A 258 40.47 6.57 18.24
N GLU A 259 41.02 7.63 18.87
CA GLU A 259 40.98 7.83 20.33
C GLU A 259 39.55 8.03 20.82
N SER A 260 38.73 8.77 20.08
CA SER A 260 37.34 9.09 20.43
C SER A 260 36.40 7.88 20.29
N ILE A 261 36.65 6.97 19.35
CA ILE A 261 35.77 5.81 19.07
C ILE A 261 36.17 4.54 19.81
N GLN A 262 37.40 4.45 20.33
CA GLN A 262 37.87 3.26 21.05
C GLN A 262 37.02 2.92 22.30
N PRO A 263 36.59 3.91 23.12
CA PRO A 263 35.65 3.65 24.22
C PRO A 263 34.30 3.11 23.72
N VAL A 264 33.80 3.61 22.60
CA VAL A 264 32.54 3.14 21.98
C VAL A 264 32.70 1.68 21.55
N SER A 265 33.77 1.34 20.83
CA SER A 265 34.05 -0.04 20.42
C SER A 265 34.07 -1.00 21.62
N THR A 266 34.73 -0.60 22.71
CA THR A 266 34.81 -1.40 23.95
C THR A 266 33.42 -1.64 24.55
N LYS A 267 32.56 -0.61 24.61
CA LYS A 267 31.18 -0.74 25.12
C LYS A 267 30.32 -1.61 24.22
N VAL A 268 30.45 -1.50 22.90
CA VAL A 268 29.75 -2.34 21.93
C VAL A 268 30.17 -3.80 22.08
N GLN A 269 31.46 -4.09 22.21
CA GLN A 269 31.96 -5.46 22.44
C GLN A 269 31.43 -6.04 23.75
N TYR A 270 31.43 -5.25 24.82
CA TYR A 270 30.83 -5.67 26.09
C TYR A 270 29.33 -5.99 25.94
N LEU A 271 28.58 -5.15 25.24
CA LEU A 271 27.15 -5.38 25.00
C LEU A 271 26.91 -6.64 24.15
N VAL A 272 27.59 -6.79 23.02
CA VAL A 272 27.46 -7.96 22.13
C VAL A 272 27.83 -9.25 22.86
N SER A 273 28.93 -9.26 23.61
CA SER A 273 29.34 -10.44 24.39
C SER A 273 28.31 -10.80 25.46
N THR A 274 27.77 -9.81 26.17
CA THR A 274 26.72 -10.01 27.18
C THR A 274 25.46 -10.60 26.54
N LEU A 275 24.96 -9.99 25.46
CA LEU A 275 23.73 -10.42 24.81
C LEU A 275 23.87 -11.75 24.05
N SER A 276 25.07 -12.12 23.60
CA SER A 276 25.32 -13.42 22.95
C SER A 276 25.04 -14.62 23.86
N SER A 277 24.99 -14.42 25.18
CA SER A 277 24.59 -15.46 26.14
C SER A 277 23.06 -15.65 26.24
N LEU A 278 22.28 -14.67 25.75
CA LEU A 278 20.82 -14.65 25.82
C LEU A 278 20.16 -14.98 24.47
N ILE A 279 20.79 -14.57 23.36
CA ILE A 279 20.27 -14.74 22.00
C ILE A 279 21.38 -15.15 21.03
N PRO A 280 21.06 -15.92 19.98
CA PRO A 280 22.04 -16.34 18.98
C PRO A 280 22.46 -15.16 18.11
N LEU A 281 23.76 -14.83 18.11
CA LEU A 281 24.32 -13.72 17.32
C LEU A 281 25.26 -14.18 16.20
N SER A 282 25.30 -15.47 15.88
CA SER A 282 26.15 -16.01 14.80
C SER A 282 25.87 -15.43 13.41
N ARG A 283 24.68 -14.84 13.24
CA ARG A 283 24.25 -14.14 12.02
C ARG A 283 24.68 -12.66 11.96
N LEU A 284 25.39 -12.13 12.96
CA LEU A 284 25.93 -10.78 12.93
C LEU A 284 27.10 -10.67 11.95
N ASP A 285 26.95 -9.88 10.89
CA ASP A 285 28.05 -9.50 9.97
C ASP A 285 28.96 -8.44 10.61
N GLY A 286 28.34 -7.39 11.15
CA GLY A 286 29.04 -6.28 11.77
C GLY A 286 28.09 -5.17 12.20
N ILE A 287 28.66 -4.13 12.79
CA ILE A 287 27.97 -2.94 13.27
C ILE A 287 28.67 -1.71 12.67
N THR A 288 27.93 -0.84 12.01
CA THR A 288 28.42 0.42 11.44
C THR A 288 27.75 1.59 12.16
N PHE A 289 28.55 2.48 12.72
CA PHE A 289 28.10 3.79 13.18
C PHE A 289 28.48 4.82 12.13
N ALA A 290 27.52 5.58 11.63
CA ALA A 290 27.74 6.55 10.56
C ALA A 290 27.22 7.94 10.94
N ALA A 291 28.02 8.97 10.68
CA ALA A 291 27.58 10.36 10.77
C ALA A 291 26.50 10.65 9.71
N ASP A 292 26.72 10.17 8.48
CA ASP A 292 25.72 10.15 7.41
C ASP A 292 25.07 8.76 7.35
N TYR A 293 24.07 8.56 8.20
CA TYR A 293 23.32 7.30 8.29
C TYR A 293 22.59 6.93 6.96
N PRO A 294 21.87 7.85 6.28
CA PRO A 294 21.28 7.55 4.98
C PRO A 294 22.30 7.10 3.93
N ALA A 295 23.46 7.77 3.83
CA ALA A 295 24.51 7.37 2.88
C ALA A 295 25.06 5.97 3.22
N ALA A 296 25.32 5.68 4.50
CA ALA A 296 25.81 4.38 4.93
C ALA A 296 24.83 3.22 4.64
N LEU A 297 23.52 3.48 4.65
CA LEU A 297 22.52 2.51 4.19
C LEU A 297 22.61 2.29 2.67
N MET A 298 22.66 3.37 1.89
CA MET A 298 22.68 3.30 0.43
C MET A 298 23.96 2.61 -0.11
N GLU A 299 25.09 2.83 0.54
CA GLU A 299 26.40 2.30 0.15
C GLU A 299 26.66 0.87 0.65
N LEU A 300 25.77 0.31 1.48
CA LEU A 300 25.95 -1.03 2.05
C LEU A 300 26.00 -2.10 0.95
N ASP A 301 27.15 -2.76 0.80
CA ASP A 301 27.24 -3.98 0.01
C ASP A 301 26.52 -5.13 0.72
N ARG A 302 25.34 -5.46 0.19
CA ARG A 302 24.50 -6.54 0.71
C ARG A 302 24.92 -7.91 0.20
N GLY A 303 25.78 -8.02 -0.82
CA GLY A 303 26.16 -9.31 -1.42
C GLY A 303 24.98 -10.08 -2.04
N ILE A 304 23.84 -9.42 -2.28
CA ILE A 304 22.62 -10.01 -2.85
C ILE A 304 22.38 -9.35 -4.21
N PRO A 305 22.43 -10.10 -5.33
CA PRO A 305 22.24 -9.54 -6.67
C PRO A 305 20.85 -8.91 -6.85
N GLY A 306 20.79 -7.73 -7.49
CA GLY A 306 19.54 -7.10 -7.92
C GLY A 306 18.65 -6.55 -6.80
N ILE A 307 19.11 -6.54 -5.54
CA ILE A 307 18.34 -5.97 -4.43
C ILE A 307 18.50 -4.45 -4.39
N ARG A 308 17.40 -3.74 -4.14
CA ARG A 308 17.45 -2.29 -3.92
C ARG A 308 18.22 -1.99 -2.62
N PRO A 309 19.00 -0.89 -2.58
CA PRO A 309 19.61 -0.43 -1.34
C PRO A 309 18.54 -0.15 -0.27
N PRO A 310 18.85 -0.40 1.01
CA PRO A 310 17.97 -0.01 2.10
C PRO A 310 17.90 1.51 2.17
N THR A 311 16.73 2.04 2.53
CA THR A 311 16.50 3.47 2.72
C THR A 311 16.09 3.73 4.17
N THR A 312 16.41 4.92 4.66
CA THR A 312 15.84 5.41 5.91
C THR A 312 14.37 5.81 5.70
N VAL A 313 13.64 5.95 6.80
CA VAL A 313 12.32 6.61 6.78
C VAL A 313 12.46 8.04 6.23
N PRO A 314 11.51 8.53 5.40
CA PRO A 314 11.50 9.91 4.95
C PRO A 314 11.50 10.90 6.12
N PRO A 315 12.16 12.08 6.01
CA PRO A 315 12.19 13.07 7.09
C PRO A 315 10.80 13.54 7.56
N SER A 316 9.82 13.56 6.65
CA SER A 316 8.41 13.86 6.95
C SER A 316 7.74 12.79 7.82
N GLU A 317 8.29 11.57 7.84
CA GLU A 317 7.75 10.44 8.57
C GLU A 317 8.46 10.21 9.91
N GLY A 318 9.71 10.65 10.03
CA GLY A 318 10.47 10.57 11.27
C GLY A 318 11.97 10.57 11.01
N VAL A 319 12.74 10.26 12.05
CA VAL A 319 14.19 10.13 11.96
C VAL A 319 14.57 8.67 12.17
N GLY A 320 15.06 8.03 11.10
CA GLY A 320 15.64 6.70 11.20
C GLY A 320 17.00 6.78 11.87
N ILE A 321 17.20 6.01 12.93
CA ILE A 321 18.45 6.03 13.71
C ILE A 321 19.22 4.71 13.67
N ALA A 322 18.57 3.59 13.32
CA ALA A 322 19.21 2.30 13.14
C ALA A 322 18.36 1.31 12.34
N GLN A 323 19.01 0.41 11.61
CA GLN A 323 18.43 -0.72 10.90
C GLN A 323 19.40 -1.91 10.91
N ALA A 324 18.88 -3.13 10.74
CA ALA A 324 19.69 -4.34 10.56
C ALA A 324 19.43 -5.01 9.19
N PRO A 325 19.86 -4.41 8.05
CA PRO A 325 19.63 -5.01 6.74
C PRO A 325 20.27 -6.40 6.59
N LEU A 326 19.56 -7.29 5.89
CA LEU A 326 20.09 -8.60 5.51
C LEU A 326 21.22 -8.45 4.50
N VAL A 327 22.30 -9.21 4.72
CA VAL A 327 23.47 -9.31 3.84
C VAL A 327 23.81 -10.77 3.59
N MET A 328 24.49 -11.07 2.49
CA MET A 328 24.97 -12.40 2.17
C MET A 328 26.50 -12.44 2.21
N ARG A 329 27.05 -13.39 2.98
CA ARG A 329 28.50 -13.59 3.14
C ARG A 329 28.79 -15.08 3.05
N GLY A 330 29.61 -15.49 2.08
CA GLY A 330 29.97 -16.90 1.91
C GLY A 330 28.76 -17.84 1.75
N GLY A 331 27.69 -17.38 1.08
CA GLY A 331 26.44 -18.14 0.92
C GLY A 331 25.54 -18.19 2.15
N ILE A 332 25.92 -17.55 3.26
CA ILE A 332 25.16 -17.50 4.50
C ILE A 332 24.45 -16.14 4.59
N VAL A 333 23.13 -16.17 4.82
CA VAL A 333 22.36 -14.95 5.14
C VAL A 333 22.73 -14.50 6.54
N LYS A 334 23.14 -13.24 6.67
CA LYS A 334 23.54 -12.55 7.90
C LYS A 334 22.80 -11.20 7.97
N ALA A 335 22.99 -10.46 9.04
CA ALA A 335 22.51 -9.08 9.16
C ALA A 335 23.66 -8.16 9.60
N ARG A 336 23.72 -6.96 9.01
CA ARG A 336 24.64 -5.90 9.42
C ARG A 336 23.84 -4.80 10.10
N VAL A 337 24.20 -4.45 11.33
CA VAL A 337 23.58 -3.32 12.02
C VAL A 337 24.20 -2.03 11.48
N ILE A 338 23.38 -1.11 10.98
CA ILE A 338 23.77 0.25 10.62
C ILE A 338 23.03 1.19 11.56
N ALA A 339 23.76 2.10 12.21
CA ALA A 339 23.20 3.04 13.17
C ALA A 339 23.80 4.43 12.98
N GLN A 340 23.05 5.46 13.34
CA GLN A 340 23.55 6.83 13.43
C GLN A 340 24.68 6.89 14.47
N ALA A 341 25.69 7.73 14.22
CA ALA A 341 26.83 7.93 15.12
C ALA A 341 26.42 8.25 16.57
N SER A 342 25.32 8.99 16.75
CA SER A 342 24.73 9.32 18.05
C SER A 342 24.43 8.10 18.92
N VAL A 343 24.03 6.97 18.32
CA VAL A 343 23.76 5.71 19.03
C VAL A 343 25.05 5.16 19.63
N GLY A 344 26.15 5.18 18.87
CA GLY A 344 27.45 4.75 19.37
C GLY A 344 27.99 5.68 20.46
N LEU A 345 27.94 6.99 20.22
CA LEU A 345 28.39 8.01 21.17
C LEU A 345 27.56 8.00 22.47
N GLY A 346 26.27 7.67 22.38
CA GLY A 346 25.38 7.54 23.54
C GLY A 346 25.85 6.49 24.54
N LEU A 347 26.54 5.42 24.11
CA LEU A 347 27.07 4.37 25.00
C LEU A 347 28.17 4.86 25.96
N VAL A 348 28.81 5.98 25.63
CA VAL A 348 29.91 6.59 26.40
C VAL A 348 29.53 7.97 26.92
N SER A 349 28.26 8.36 26.77
CA SER A 349 27.74 9.62 27.28
C SER A 349 27.78 9.67 28.81
N GLN A 350 27.77 10.88 29.38
CA GLN A 350 27.55 11.09 30.80
C GLN A 350 26.05 11.19 31.14
N ASP A 351 25.20 11.30 30.13
CA ASP A 351 23.76 11.35 30.25
C ASP A 351 23.16 9.94 30.28
N ALA A 352 22.51 9.61 31.40
CA ALA A 352 21.88 8.30 31.61
C ALA A 352 20.77 8.01 30.59
N GLU A 353 20.07 9.02 30.09
CA GLU A 353 19.01 8.86 29.09
C GLU A 353 19.62 8.47 27.72
N GLN A 354 20.73 9.10 27.35
CA GLN A 354 21.46 8.78 26.12
C GLN A 354 22.08 7.38 26.17
N ILE A 355 22.64 6.97 27.32
CA ILE A 355 23.12 5.60 27.52
C ILE A 355 21.96 4.61 27.37
N THR A 356 20.84 4.88 28.03
CA THR A 356 19.64 4.03 28.00
C THR A 356 19.11 3.86 26.59
N SER A 357 18.95 4.97 25.85
CA SER A 357 18.50 4.97 24.46
C SER A 357 19.46 4.20 23.54
N ALA A 358 20.77 4.37 23.71
CA ALA A 358 21.78 3.67 22.93
C ALA A 358 21.79 2.14 23.19
N VAL A 359 21.77 1.74 24.46
CA VAL A 359 21.72 0.32 24.85
C VAL A 359 20.43 -0.33 24.36
N TYR A 360 19.28 0.33 24.55
CA TYR A 360 17.99 -0.12 24.06
C TYR A 360 18.01 -0.33 22.55
N THR A 361 18.49 0.67 21.80
CA THR A 361 18.55 0.63 20.33
C THR A 361 19.43 -0.53 19.84
N LEU A 362 20.63 -0.71 20.41
CA LEU A 362 21.51 -1.80 20.00
C LEU A 362 20.97 -3.17 20.41
N ALA A 363 20.39 -3.31 21.60
CA ALA A 363 19.75 -4.55 22.02
C ALA A 363 18.61 -4.94 21.07
N HIS A 364 17.80 -3.95 20.63
CA HIS A 364 16.75 -4.14 19.65
C HIS A 364 17.30 -4.61 18.29
N GLN A 365 18.33 -3.95 17.76
CA GLN A 365 18.94 -4.37 16.48
C GLN A 365 19.60 -5.75 16.55
N LEU A 366 20.23 -6.10 17.68
CA LEU A 366 20.81 -7.42 17.89
C LEU A 366 19.74 -8.52 18.03
N ALA A 367 18.57 -8.20 18.57
CA ALA A 367 17.43 -9.11 18.56
C ALA A 367 16.91 -9.39 17.14
N LEU A 368 16.91 -8.39 16.25
CA LEU A 368 16.61 -8.61 14.83
C LEU A 368 17.65 -9.52 14.16
N VAL A 369 18.93 -9.40 14.52
CA VAL A 369 19.98 -10.34 14.06
C VAL A 369 19.68 -11.77 14.54
N ALA A 370 19.22 -11.94 15.78
CA ALA A 370 18.82 -13.25 16.29
C ALA A 370 17.61 -13.83 15.57
N MET A 371 16.64 -13.00 15.14
CA MET A 371 15.52 -13.46 14.31
C MET A 371 15.99 -14.05 12.98
N VAL A 372 17.04 -13.50 12.35
CA VAL A 372 17.65 -14.13 11.17
C VAL A 372 18.14 -15.53 11.48
N HIS A 373 18.74 -15.75 12.65
CA HIS A 373 19.19 -17.07 13.08
C HIS A 373 18.00 -18.01 13.29
N TYR A 374 17.01 -17.61 14.07
CA TYR A 374 15.86 -18.46 14.38
C TYR A 374 15.10 -18.86 13.12
N THR A 375 14.86 -17.92 12.20
CA THR A 375 14.15 -18.19 10.95
C THR A 375 14.93 -19.15 10.06
N ASP A 376 16.23 -18.94 9.84
CA ASP A 376 17.02 -19.84 8.98
C ASP A 376 17.25 -21.22 9.61
N SER A 377 17.31 -21.30 10.94
CA SER A 377 17.44 -22.57 11.66
C SER A 377 16.15 -23.39 11.61
N ALA A 378 14.99 -22.74 11.77
CA ALA A 378 13.68 -23.39 11.69
C ALA A 378 13.30 -23.75 10.25
N LEU A 379 13.61 -22.86 9.31
CA LEU A 379 13.23 -22.95 7.91
C LEU A 379 14.46 -22.77 6.98
N PRO A 380 15.38 -23.76 6.92
CA PRO A 380 16.60 -23.63 6.13
C PRO A 380 16.33 -23.33 4.66
N GLY A 381 16.98 -22.30 4.14
CA GLY A 381 16.94 -21.94 2.72
C GLY A 381 15.69 -21.16 2.28
N THR A 382 14.80 -20.76 3.21
CA THR A 382 13.62 -19.94 2.87
C THR A 382 13.90 -18.44 2.92
N LEU A 383 14.94 -18.00 3.65
CA LEU A 383 15.31 -16.58 3.68
C LEU A 383 15.70 -16.09 2.28
N LEU A 384 15.28 -14.86 1.95
CA LEU A 384 15.47 -14.22 0.65
C LEU A 384 14.79 -14.92 -0.54
N GLN A 385 14.00 -15.97 -0.31
CA GLN A 385 13.19 -16.56 -1.37
C GLN A 385 12.01 -15.66 -1.74
N PRO A 386 11.57 -15.68 -3.01
CA PRO A 386 10.37 -14.95 -3.43
C PRO A 386 9.15 -15.39 -2.62
N VAL A 387 8.27 -14.43 -2.34
CA VAL A 387 6.97 -14.71 -1.72
C VAL A 387 6.09 -15.49 -2.70
N THR A 388 5.46 -16.56 -2.23
CA THR A 388 4.55 -17.38 -3.05
C THR A 388 3.10 -16.93 -2.91
N GLY A 389 2.39 -16.88 -4.03
CA GLY A 389 0.98 -16.44 -4.11
C GLY A 389 0.88 -14.94 -4.33
N ALA A 390 0.06 -14.53 -5.30
CA ALA A 390 0.02 -13.14 -5.75
C ALA A 390 -0.50 -12.19 -4.66
N LEU A 391 -1.52 -12.61 -3.89
CA LEU A 391 -2.05 -11.81 -2.79
C LEU A 391 -1.04 -11.69 -1.63
N ASN A 392 -0.32 -12.77 -1.32
CA ASN A 392 0.76 -12.73 -0.34
C ASN A 392 1.89 -11.81 -0.81
N GLN A 393 2.27 -11.86 -2.09
CA GLN A 393 3.31 -10.99 -2.64
C GLN A 393 2.93 -9.52 -2.52
N LEU A 394 1.66 -9.18 -2.70
CA LEU A 394 1.14 -7.83 -2.51
C LEU A 394 1.21 -7.38 -1.04
N LEU A 395 0.72 -8.22 -0.11
CA LEU A 395 0.48 -7.80 1.28
C LEU A 395 1.64 -8.08 2.23
N TYR A 396 2.48 -9.06 1.94
CA TYR A 396 3.54 -9.47 2.86
C TYR A 396 4.54 -8.35 3.10
N GLY A 397 4.84 -7.53 2.09
CA GLY A 397 5.71 -6.36 2.25
C GLY A 397 5.20 -5.35 3.30
N ALA A 398 3.88 -5.29 3.52
CA ALA A 398 3.28 -4.43 4.55
C ALA A 398 3.39 -5.02 5.96
N VAL A 399 3.56 -6.33 6.12
CA VAL A 399 3.54 -6.97 7.46
C VAL A 399 4.84 -7.68 7.83
N SER A 400 5.76 -7.87 6.89
CA SER A 400 6.96 -8.69 7.09
C SER A 400 7.82 -8.26 8.28
N ALA A 401 7.81 -6.97 8.63
CA ALA A 401 8.57 -6.45 9.76
C ALA A 401 7.88 -6.68 11.11
N ALA A 402 6.57 -6.92 11.16
CA ALA A 402 5.81 -6.94 12.41
C ALA A 402 6.25 -8.04 13.39
N PRO A 403 6.36 -9.33 12.98
CA PRO A 403 6.80 -10.39 13.91
C PRO A 403 8.19 -10.13 14.49
N ASP A 404 9.14 -9.73 13.64
CA ASP A 404 10.52 -9.43 14.06
C ASP A 404 10.56 -8.24 15.02
N SER A 405 9.75 -7.22 14.77
CA SER A 405 9.70 -6.00 15.57
C SER A 405 9.03 -6.22 16.92
N TYR A 406 8.02 -7.09 16.99
CA TYR A 406 7.46 -7.55 18.26
C TYR A 406 8.50 -8.28 19.10
N PHE A 407 9.23 -9.24 18.51
CA PHE A 407 10.28 -9.97 19.23
C PHE A 407 11.38 -9.02 19.72
N ALA A 408 11.88 -8.14 18.84
CA ALA A 408 12.91 -7.19 19.18
C ALA A 408 12.46 -6.19 20.25
N GLY A 409 11.22 -5.67 20.15
CA GLY A 409 10.63 -4.79 21.15
C GLY A 409 10.49 -5.46 22.52
N ARG A 410 10.06 -6.74 22.55
CA ARG A 410 9.96 -7.54 23.77
C ARG A 410 11.31 -7.80 24.41
N PHE A 411 12.30 -8.17 23.61
CA PHE A 411 13.66 -8.43 24.08
C PHE A 411 14.33 -7.18 24.63
N SER A 412 14.17 -6.03 23.95
CA SER A 412 14.86 -4.79 24.34
C SER A 412 14.17 -4.04 25.48
N ALA A 413 12.91 -4.38 25.80
CA ALA A 413 12.09 -3.65 26.78
C ALA A 413 12.76 -3.45 28.16
N PRO A 414 13.38 -4.47 28.78
CA PRO A 414 14.00 -4.33 30.10
C PRO A 414 15.14 -3.31 30.16
N TYR A 415 15.72 -2.93 29.02
CA TYR A 415 16.81 -1.96 28.96
C TYR A 415 16.31 -0.50 28.96
N ALA A 416 15.01 -0.25 28.82
CA ALA A 416 14.41 1.09 28.91
C ALA A 416 12.95 1.04 29.42
N PRO A 417 12.70 0.66 30.69
CA PRO A 417 11.36 0.36 31.19
C PRO A 417 10.41 1.58 31.23
N ASP A 418 10.89 2.75 31.63
CA ASP A 418 10.03 3.91 31.92
C ASP A 418 9.93 4.92 30.75
N TYR A 419 10.95 4.98 29.90
CA TYR A 419 11.10 6.03 28.89
C TYR A 419 10.38 5.73 27.57
N THR A 420 10.40 4.47 27.12
CA THR A 420 10.11 4.15 25.72
C THR A 420 8.66 3.77 25.45
N THR A 421 7.89 3.36 26.48
CA THR A 421 6.47 2.98 26.30
C THR A 421 5.64 4.13 25.75
N GLN A 422 5.81 5.35 26.27
CA GLN A 422 5.05 6.51 25.81
C GLN A 422 5.45 6.94 24.39
N ILE A 423 6.75 6.92 24.09
CA ILE A 423 7.28 7.21 22.75
C ILE A 423 6.67 6.27 21.71
N TYR A 424 6.58 4.96 22.02
CA TYR A 424 5.97 4.01 21.10
C TYR A 424 4.47 4.22 20.89
N ARG A 425 3.73 4.60 21.93
CA ARG A 425 2.32 4.99 21.78
C ARG A 425 2.18 6.18 20.84
N GLU A 426 3.02 7.20 20.99
CA GLU A 426 3.01 8.37 20.12
C GLU A 426 3.34 8.02 18.66
N LEU A 427 4.35 7.16 18.43
CA LEU A 427 4.69 6.68 17.09
C LEU A 427 3.53 5.93 16.41
N VAL A 428 2.81 5.09 17.15
CA VAL A 428 1.65 4.37 16.60
C VAL A 428 0.49 5.32 16.31
N LEU A 429 0.22 6.31 17.17
CA LEU A 429 -0.82 7.33 16.91
C LEU A 429 -0.49 8.15 15.68
N GLU A 430 0.75 8.58 15.56
CA GLU A 430 1.19 9.37 14.42
C GLU A 430 1.11 8.56 13.12
N ALA A 431 1.54 7.30 13.13
CA ALA A 431 1.35 6.41 11.99
C ALA A 431 -0.13 6.20 11.65
N HIS A 432 -1.01 6.07 12.66
CA HIS A 432 -2.46 5.95 12.45
C HIS A 432 -3.07 7.22 11.85
N ARG A 433 -2.72 8.42 12.35
CA ARG A 433 -3.19 9.69 11.79
C ARG A 433 -2.80 9.83 10.33
N ARG A 434 -1.57 9.47 9.98
CA ARG A 434 -1.12 9.46 8.58
C ARG A 434 -1.91 8.50 7.70
N LEU A 435 -2.27 7.31 8.20
CA LEU A 435 -3.18 6.42 7.47
C LEU A 435 -4.51 7.11 7.19
N GLN A 436 -5.10 7.74 8.22
CA GLN A 436 -6.40 8.42 8.13
C GLN A 436 -6.38 9.63 7.19
N GLU A 437 -5.25 10.32 7.07
CA GLU A 437 -5.11 11.50 6.19
C GLU A 437 -4.74 11.12 4.76
N ALA A 438 -3.71 10.28 4.60
CA ALA A 438 -3.11 10.03 3.29
C ALA A 438 -3.89 9.00 2.47
N ILE A 439 -4.40 7.92 3.07
CA ILE A 439 -5.07 6.86 2.29
C ILE A 439 -6.34 7.37 1.60
N PRO A 440 -7.26 8.09 2.27
CA PRO A 440 -8.43 8.65 1.57
C PRO A 440 -8.04 9.58 0.42
N SER A 441 -6.99 10.38 0.60
CA SER A 441 -6.48 11.30 -0.44
C SER A 441 -5.93 10.54 -1.65
N GLN A 442 -5.12 9.49 -1.43
CA GLN A 442 -4.59 8.65 -2.52
C GLN A 442 -5.70 7.86 -3.21
N ARG A 443 -6.68 7.35 -2.45
CA ARG A 443 -7.85 6.63 -2.97
C ARG A 443 -8.74 7.54 -3.82
N LEU A 444 -8.87 8.81 -3.46
CA LEU A 444 -9.56 9.81 -4.27
C LEU A 444 -8.76 10.14 -5.53
N ALA A 445 -7.43 10.32 -5.43
CA ALA A 445 -6.56 10.56 -6.59
C ALA A 445 -6.66 9.41 -7.62
N TYR A 446 -6.76 8.17 -7.15
CA TYR A 446 -7.00 6.98 -7.97
C TYR A 446 -8.24 7.09 -8.86
N ARG A 447 -9.27 7.83 -8.45
CA ARG A 447 -10.47 8.06 -9.29
C ARG A 447 -10.19 8.85 -10.56
N PHE A 448 -9.11 9.63 -10.58
CA PHE A 448 -8.73 10.44 -11.72
C PHE A 448 -7.73 9.73 -12.63
N HIS A 449 -6.76 9.01 -12.06
CA HIS A 449 -5.70 8.37 -12.85
C HIS A 449 -5.94 6.89 -13.17
N GLY A 450 -6.81 6.18 -12.44
CA GLY A 450 -7.11 4.76 -12.67
C GLY A 450 -5.98 3.77 -12.39
N ASP A 451 -4.75 4.24 -12.15
CA ASP A 451 -3.59 3.40 -11.84
C ASP A 451 -3.62 2.77 -10.42
N MET A 452 -3.95 1.48 -10.35
CA MET A 452 -3.95 0.69 -9.11
C MET A 452 -2.54 0.47 -8.55
N GLY A 453 -1.54 0.30 -9.41
CA GLY A 453 -0.15 0.11 -8.99
C GLY A 453 0.35 1.32 -8.22
N ARG A 454 0.13 2.52 -8.76
CA ARG A 454 0.45 3.79 -8.11
C ARG A 454 -0.26 3.97 -6.76
N LEU A 455 -1.53 3.58 -6.67
CA LEU A 455 -2.26 3.62 -5.41
C LEU A 455 -1.62 2.69 -4.36
N LEU A 456 -1.35 1.45 -4.74
CA LEU A 456 -0.77 0.44 -3.84
C LEU A 456 0.65 0.81 -3.39
N GLU A 457 1.48 1.32 -4.29
CA GLU A 457 2.82 1.83 -3.98
C GLU A 457 2.78 2.99 -2.97
N ALA A 458 1.74 3.83 -3.01
CA ALA A 458 1.57 4.93 -2.07
C ALA A 458 1.05 4.49 -0.69
N ILE A 459 0.11 3.53 -0.63
CA ILE A 459 -0.58 3.20 0.64
C ILE A 459 0.07 2.06 1.43
N LEU A 460 0.67 1.06 0.78
CA LEU A 460 1.25 -0.09 1.49
C LEU A 460 2.41 0.28 2.42
N PRO A 461 3.30 1.24 2.09
CA PRO A 461 4.30 1.73 3.03
C PRO A 461 3.71 2.35 4.31
N LEU A 462 2.56 3.04 4.20
CA LEU A 462 1.88 3.61 5.36
C LEU A 462 1.34 2.50 6.26
N VAL A 463 0.69 1.49 5.66
CA VAL A 463 0.20 0.30 6.39
C VAL A 463 1.36 -0.40 7.09
N ARG A 464 2.50 -0.54 6.40
CA ARG A 464 3.73 -1.10 6.97
C ARG A 464 4.21 -0.35 8.18
N SER A 465 4.29 0.97 8.10
CA SER A 465 4.73 1.83 9.19
C SER A 465 3.86 1.64 10.43
N PHE A 466 2.53 1.68 10.26
CA PHE A 466 1.59 1.45 11.35
C PHE A 466 1.73 0.07 11.99
N LEU A 467 1.74 -1.01 11.19
CA LEU A 467 1.88 -2.38 11.70
C LEU A 467 3.22 -2.59 12.40
N HIS A 468 4.32 -2.03 11.88
CA HIS A 468 5.65 -2.08 12.48
C HIS A 468 5.67 -1.41 13.86
N HIS A 469 5.17 -0.18 13.98
CA HIS A 469 5.13 0.52 15.25
C HIS A 469 4.19 -0.17 16.25
N ALA A 470 3.02 -0.65 15.80
CA ALA A 470 2.06 -1.33 16.66
C ALA A 470 2.65 -2.64 17.21
N ALA A 471 3.36 -3.40 16.38
CA ALA A 471 4.03 -4.63 16.80
C ALA A 471 5.20 -4.34 17.76
N THR A 472 6.01 -3.31 17.48
CA THR A 472 7.12 -2.90 18.36
C THR A 472 6.63 -2.52 19.75
N MET A 473 5.58 -1.70 19.81
CA MET A 473 4.93 -1.30 21.06
C MET A 473 4.35 -2.52 21.80
N ALA A 474 3.62 -3.39 21.10
CA ALA A 474 3.05 -4.60 21.68
C ALA A 474 4.13 -5.51 22.28
N GLY A 475 5.26 -5.66 21.58
CA GLY A 475 6.44 -6.36 22.07
C GLY A 475 7.00 -5.72 23.33
N HIS A 476 7.25 -4.41 23.29
CA HIS A 476 7.77 -3.65 24.44
C HIS A 476 6.89 -3.80 25.68
N CYS A 477 5.57 -3.67 25.54
CA CYS A 477 4.64 -3.93 26.63
C CYS A 477 4.68 -5.39 27.10
N ALA A 478 4.77 -6.37 26.21
CA ALA A 478 4.91 -7.78 26.63
C ALA A 478 6.23 -8.07 27.37
N GLY A 479 7.29 -7.29 27.13
CA GLY A 479 8.59 -7.43 27.79
C GLY A 479 8.65 -6.86 29.21
N LEU A 480 7.74 -5.95 29.55
CA LEU A 480 7.68 -5.27 30.85
C LEU A 480 6.44 -5.66 31.68
N ASP A 481 5.48 -6.36 31.07
CA ASP A 481 4.13 -6.63 31.60
C ASP A 481 3.20 -5.41 31.87
N PRO A 482 3.38 -4.18 31.30
CA PRO A 482 2.35 -3.15 31.37
C PRO A 482 1.20 -3.43 30.40
N PRO A 483 0.01 -2.87 30.68
CA PRO A 483 -1.14 -2.98 29.79
C PRO A 483 -0.89 -2.27 28.45
N LEU A 484 -1.23 -2.95 27.35
CA LEU A 484 -1.15 -2.41 25.99
C LEU A 484 -2.10 -1.23 25.78
N ALA A 485 -3.35 -1.39 26.24
CA ALA A 485 -4.36 -0.35 26.24
C ALA A 485 -4.65 0.10 27.67
N VAL A 486 -4.53 1.40 27.93
CA VAL A 486 -4.94 2.01 29.20
C VAL A 486 -6.27 2.71 28.96
N ALA A 487 -7.35 2.17 29.53
CA ALA A 487 -8.69 2.74 29.36
C ALA A 487 -8.73 4.21 29.77
N GLY A 488 -9.48 5.02 29.01
CA GLY A 488 -9.64 6.46 29.28
C GLY A 488 -8.51 7.36 28.78
N THR A 489 -7.44 6.82 28.21
CA THR A 489 -6.37 7.61 27.58
C THR A 489 -6.78 8.11 26.19
N GLU A 490 -6.19 9.21 25.73
CA GLU A 490 -6.33 9.69 24.34
C GLU A 490 -5.98 8.59 23.34
N TRP A 491 -4.92 7.83 23.65
CA TRP A 491 -4.51 6.61 22.95
C TRP A 491 -5.66 5.63 22.72
N ALA A 492 -6.35 5.22 23.79
CA ALA A 492 -7.46 4.29 23.69
C ALA A 492 -8.63 4.90 22.89
N GLN A 493 -8.92 6.19 23.10
CA GLN A 493 -10.01 6.86 22.39
C GLN A 493 -9.76 6.95 20.88
N GLU A 494 -8.53 7.23 20.46
CA GLU A 494 -8.19 7.36 19.04
C GLU A 494 -8.28 6.03 18.31
N LEU A 495 -7.79 4.95 18.92
CA LEU A 495 -7.92 3.61 18.38
C LEU A 495 -9.38 3.14 18.34
N GLU A 496 -10.18 3.46 19.36
CA GLU A 496 -11.62 3.13 19.36
C GLU A 496 -12.39 3.90 18.27
N ARG A 497 -12.09 5.18 18.05
CA ARG A 497 -12.67 5.95 16.93
C ARG A 497 -12.36 5.32 15.58
N GLY A 498 -11.17 4.75 15.42
CA GLY A 498 -10.78 4.00 14.23
C GLY A 498 -11.36 2.58 14.16
N GLY A 499 -11.99 2.06 15.21
CA GLY A 499 -12.40 0.65 15.29
C GLY A 499 -11.21 -0.32 15.32
N LEU A 500 -10.10 0.10 15.94
CA LEU A 500 -8.84 -0.65 16.04
C LEU A 500 -8.50 -1.10 17.46
N GLY A 501 -9.23 -0.67 18.50
CA GLY A 501 -8.93 -1.07 19.88
C GLY A 501 -8.94 -2.59 20.06
N ALA A 502 -10.02 -3.24 19.65
CA ALA A 502 -10.16 -4.70 19.67
C ALA A 502 -9.21 -5.43 18.69
N TRP A 503 -8.95 -4.84 17.52
CA TRP A 503 -7.99 -5.35 16.55
C TRP A 503 -6.57 -5.39 17.13
N LEU A 504 -6.15 -4.34 17.86
CA LEU A 504 -4.80 -4.27 18.42
C LEU A 504 -4.54 -5.40 19.42
N VAL A 505 -5.54 -5.75 20.24
CA VAL A 505 -5.47 -6.90 21.16
C VAL A 505 -5.36 -8.22 20.39
N THR A 506 -6.15 -8.37 19.32
CA THR A 506 -6.08 -9.56 18.45
C THR A 506 -4.71 -9.68 17.78
N PHE A 507 -4.16 -8.57 17.30
CA PHE A 507 -2.85 -8.50 16.67
C PHE A 507 -1.73 -8.84 17.66
N GLN A 508 -1.78 -8.29 18.89
CA GLN A 508 -0.84 -8.66 19.95
C GLN A 508 -0.90 -10.16 20.25
N ASN A 509 -2.09 -10.75 20.39
CA ASN A 509 -2.24 -12.16 20.70
C ASN A 509 -1.67 -13.06 19.59
N ASP A 510 -1.88 -12.70 18.32
CA ASP A 510 -1.33 -13.46 17.19
C ASP A 510 0.20 -13.33 17.15
N LEU A 511 0.76 -12.14 17.42
CA LEU A 511 2.21 -11.94 17.56
C LEU A 511 2.80 -12.70 18.75
N GLU A 512 2.13 -12.71 19.90
CA GLU A 512 2.59 -13.40 21.10
C GLU A 512 2.61 -14.92 20.92
N LYS A 513 1.56 -15.50 20.33
CA LYS A 513 1.51 -16.92 19.98
C LYS A 513 2.62 -17.30 19.01
N PHE A 514 2.89 -16.45 18.02
CA PHE A 514 3.96 -16.66 17.07
C PHE A 514 5.34 -16.59 17.74
N ALA A 515 5.56 -15.57 18.58
CA ALA A 515 6.80 -15.37 19.32
C ALA A 515 7.05 -16.46 20.39
N GLY A 516 5.99 -17.06 20.94
CA GLY A 516 6.08 -18.17 21.88
C GLY A 516 6.65 -19.46 21.26
N ARG A 517 6.76 -19.52 19.93
CA ARG A 517 7.31 -20.66 19.15
C ARG A 517 8.54 -20.26 18.34
N VAL A 518 9.28 -19.23 18.78
CA VAL A 518 10.49 -18.76 18.09
C VAL A 518 11.47 -19.91 17.85
N GLY A 519 11.84 -20.12 16.58
CA GLY A 519 12.73 -21.20 16.17
C GLY A 519 12.07 -22.57 15.98
N GLU A 520 10.75 -22.68 16.19
CA GLU A 520 9.98 -23.93 16.07
C GLU A 520 8.91 -23.89 14.95
N TRP A 521 8.95 -22.87 14.09
CA TRP A 521 8.05 -22.76 12.93
C TRP A 521 8.28 -23.90 11.94
N GLN A 522 7.19 -24.37 11.34
CA GLN A 522 7.16 -25.52 10.43
C GLN A 522 7.03 -25.10 8.97
N SER A 523 6.56 -23.88 8.71
CA SER A 523 6.43 -23.35 7.36
C SER A 523 6.54 -21.83 7.31
N PHE A 524 7.05 -21.30 6.20
CA PHE A 524 7.03 -19.86 5.94
C PHE A 524 5.60 -19.31 5.77
N ASN A 525 4.61 -20.17 5.49
CA ASN A 525 3.20 -19.77 5.46
C ASN A 525 2.72 -19.20 6.80
N GLU A 526 3.33 -19.57 7.92
CA GLU A 526 3.02 -19.00 9.25
C GLU A 526 3.36 -17.50 9.30
N PHE A 527 4.31 -17.02 8.49
CA PHE A 527 4.59 -15.58 8.34
C PHE A 527 3.55 -14.90 7.45
N TYR A 528 3.03 -15.60 6.43
CA TYR A 528 1.96 -15.08 5.57
C TYR A 528 0.62 -14.98 6.31
N ASP A 529 0.39 -15.77 7.35
CA ASP A 529 -0.82 -15.67 8.17
C ASP A 529 -1.00 -14.29 8.82
N PHE A 530 0.03 -13.44 8.87
CA PHE A 530 -0.08 -12.04 9.31
C PHE A 530 -0.64 -11.08 8.26
N THR A 531 -0.67 -11.46 6.97
CA THR A 531 -1.23 -10.61 5.89
C THR A 531 -2.68 -10.21 6.15
N LYS A 532 -3.44 -11.04 6.88
CA LYS A 532 -4.79 -10.73 7.36
C LYS A 532 -4.87 -9.42 8.17
N HIS A 533 -3.80 -9.04 8.87
CA HIS A 533 -3.76 -7.77 9.60
C HIS A 533 -3.59 -6.59 8.63
N ALA A 534 -2.79 -6.74 7.57
CA ALA A 534 -2.72 -5.72 6.51
C ALA A 534 -4.05 -5.59 5.76
N GLU A 535 -4.71 -6.70 5.42
CA GLU A 535 -6.08 -6.68 4.86
C GLU A 535 -7.03 -5.90 5.78
N ARG A 536 -7.01 -6.20 7.09
CA ARG A 536 -7.90 -5.57 8.05
C ARG A 536 -7.71 -4.07 8.19
N ILE A 537 -6.48 -3.56 8.06
CA ILE A 537 -6.22 -2.11 8.00
C ILE A 537 -6.76 -1.51 6.70
N LEU A 538 -6.49 -2.16 5.56
CA LEU A 538 -7.00 -1.69 4.26
C LEU A 538 -8.55 -1.65 4.20
N TRP A 539 -9.23 -2.58 4.86
CA TRP A 539 -10.70 -2.60 4.94
C TRP A 539 -11.29 -1.35 5.61
N GLN A 540 -10.57 -0.70 6.54
CA GLN A 540 -11.03 0.56 7.14
C GLN A 540 -11.22 1.66 6.09
N PHE A 541 -10.44 1.58 5.02
CA PHE A 541 -10.44 2.53 3.91
C PHE A 541 -11.22 2.01 2.70
N GLN A 542 -11.96 0.90 2.85
CA GLN A 542 -12.73 0.27 1.77
C GLN A 542 -11.84 -0.11 0.57
N ILE A 543 -10.61 -0.53 0.87
CA ILE A 543 -9.66 -1.11 -0.09
C ILE A 543 -9.60 -2.60 0.20
N ILE A 544 -10.15 -3.41 -0.70
CA ILE A 544 -10.43 -4.82 -0.42
C ILE A 544 -9.68 -5.66 -1.46
N PRO A 545 -8.43 -6.07 -1.17
CA PRO A 545 -7.68 -6.96 -2.04
C PRO A 545 -8.20 -8.40 -1.92
N TRP A 546 -8.27 -9.12 -3.03
CA TRP A 546 -8.66 -10.52 -3.09
C TRP A 546 -8.11 -11.20 -4.34
N GLU A 547 -8.13 -12.53 -4.35
CA GLU A 547 -7.60 -13.34 -5.45
C GLU A 547 -8.75 -13.92 -6.28
N LYS A 548 -8.69 -13.74 -7.59
CA LYS A 548 -9.60 -14.36 -8.56
C LYS A 548 -9.33 -15.87 -8.67
N GLU A 549 -10.26 -16.61 -9.26
CA GLU A 549 -10.11 -18.06 -9.49
C GLU A 549 -8.88 -18.41 -10.35
N ASN A 550 -8.41 -17.48 -11.19
CA ASN A 550 -7.21 -17.63 -12.01
C ASN A 550 -5.90 -17.30 -11.28
N GLY A 551 -5.95 -16.93 -9.99
CA GLY A 551 -4.78 -16.58 -9.19
C GLY A 551 -4.33 -15.12 -9.29
N GLU A 552 -5.00 -14.29 -10.09
CA GLU A 552 -4.70 -12.86 -10.18
C GLU A 552 -5.25 -12.09 -8.98
N VAL A 553 -4.53 -11.08 -8.52
CA VAL A 553 -5.02 -10.17 -7.49
C VAL A 553 -5.94 -9.12 -8.10
N TYR A 554 -7.08 -8.92 -7.47
CA TYR A 554 -8.00 -7.83 -7.73
C TYR A 554 -8.18 -7.01 -6.46
N VAL A 555 -8.39 -5.70 -6.60
CA VAL A 555 -8.63 -4.80 -5.48
C VAL A 555 -9.94 -4.06 -5.69
N THR A 556 -10.93 -4.36 -4.86
CA THR A 556 -12.22 -3.67 -4.89
C THR A 556 -12.11 -2.35 -4.13
N ILE A 557 -12.48 -1.25 -4.78
CA ILE A 557 -12.54 0.10 -4.19
C ILE A 557 -13.91 0.73 -4.51
N PRO A 558 -14.91 0.60 -3.61
CA PRO A 558 -16.27 1.07 -3.85
C PRO A 558 -16.34 2.58 -4.11
N LEU A 559 -17.02 3.01 -5.17
CA LEU A 559 -17.18 4.43 -5.52
C LEU A 559 -17.95 5.22 -4.46
N ALA A 560 -18.87 4.55 -3.76
CA ALA A 560 -19.73 5.13 -2.72
C ALA A 560 -18.99 6.03 -1.72
N VAL A 561 -17.78 5.63 -1.37
CA VAL A 561 -16.96 6.23 -0.32
C VAL A 561 -16.34 7.56 -0.76
N ASP A 562 -16.15 7.75 -2.08
CA ASP A 562 -15.60 8.99 -2.66
C ASP A 562 -16.66 9.90 -3.25
N ALA A 563 -17.90 9.42 -3.39
CA ALA A 563 -18.96 10.11 -4.11
C ALA A 563 -19.20 11.55 -3.61
N HIS A 564 -19.19 11.76 -2.30
CA HIS A 564 -19.36 13.10 -1.71
C HIS A 564 -18.18 14.03 -2.00
N ALA A 565 -16.94 13.53 -1.91
CA ALA A 565 -15.75 14.33 -2.22
C ALA A 565 -15.71 14.72 -3.71
N LEU A 566 -16.07 13.79 -4.59
CA LEU A 566 -16.19 14.05 -6.03
C LEU A 566 -17.25 15.13 -6.32
N GLN A 567 -18.42 15.06 -5.67
CA GLN A 567 -19.46 16.10 -5.78
C GLN A 567 -18.99 17.49 -5.33
N LEU A 568 -18.19 17.58 -4.25
CA LEU A 568 -17.62 18.85 -3.78
C LEU A 568 -16.59 19.41 -4.76
N ILE A 569 -15.75 18.56 -5.35
CA ILE A 569 -14.77 18.96 -6.37
C ILE A 569 -15.51 19.52 -7.58
N GLU A 570 -16.53 18.82 -8.08
CA GLU A 570 -17.37 19.29 -9.18
C GLU A 570 -18.01 20.66 -8.88
N ALA A 571 -18.59 20.83 -7.68
CA ALA A 571 -19.22 22.09 -7.27
C ALA A 571 -18.23 23.26 -7.15
N THR A 572 -16.97 23.00 -6.77
CA THR A 572 -15.92 24.01 -6.66
C THR A 572 -15.42 24.42 -8.04
N THR A 573 -15.15 23.43 -8.89
CA THR A 573 -14.73 23.66 -10.29
C THR A 573 -15.80 24.42 -11.09
N ALA A 574 -17.09 24.20 -10.79
CA ALA A 574 -18.21 24.92 -11.39
C ALA A 574 -18.37 26.37 -10.88
N LYS A 575 -17.92 26.70 -9.65
CA LYS A 575 -17.95 28.06 -9.10
C LYS A 575 -16.83 28.93 -9.68
N ASP A 576 -15.63 28.36 -9.84
CA ASP A 576 -14.48 29.08 -10.41
C ASP A 576 -14.66 29.36 -11.92
N ALA A 577 -15.59 28.67 -12.57
CA ALA A 577 -15.96 28.88 -13.97
C ALA A 577 -17.02 29.98 -14.20
N LYS A 578 -17.54 30.66 -13.16
CA LYS A 578 -18.44 31.82 -13.34
C LYS A 578 -17.64 33.12 -13.53
N PRO A 579 -17.84 33.86 -14.64
CA PRO A 579 -17.14 35.12 -14.84
C PRO A 579 -17.56 36.17 -13.79
N GLN A 580 -16.58 36.82 -13.17
CA GLN A 580 -16.78 38.08 -12.43
C GLN A 580 -17.26 39.15 -13.42
N SER A 581 -18.57 39.31 -13.56
CA SER A 581 -19.18 40.49 -14.16
C SER A 581 -19.96 41.23 -13.08
N ASP A 582 -19.27 42.07 -12.32
CA ASP A 582 -19.87 43.18 -11.58
C ASP A 582 -18.84 44.31 -11.50
N LEU A 583 -18.88 45.20 -12.49
CA LEU A 583 -18.42 46.58 -12.36
C LEU A 583 -19.68 47.46 -12.51
N PRO A 584 -19.96 48.37 -11.57
CA PRO A 584 -21.18 49.17 -11.59
C PRO A 584 -21.09 50.31 -12.63
N ASP A 585 -22.24 50.63 -13.22
CA ASP A 585 -22.47 51.66 -14.24
C ASP A 585 -22.03 53.08 -13.84
#